data_AF-A0A1C7MCB7-F1
#
_entry.id   AF-A0A1C7MCB7-F1
#
_cell.length_a   1.000
_cell.length_b   1.000
_cell.length_c   1.000
_cell.angle_alpha   90.00
_cell.angle_beta   90.00
_cell.angle_gamma   90.00
#
_symmetry.space_group_name_H-M   'P 1'
#
loop_
_entity.id
_entity.type
_entity.pdbx_description
1 polymer ?
#
loop_
_entity_poly.entity_id
_entity_poly.type
_entity_poly.pdbx_seq_one_letter_code
_entity_poly.pdbx_strand_id
1 'polypeptide(L)'
;MPGLYIALYRSSQSTIFHWAIVAAHTDDLSQPLKAYHIRMAGGPWERGQSTVNLLQTSDEFVCCVALPPLIAPLADAERVLAAQPIEQGATPLISYYKQWSCEQWALRAISELVAQNCLPAAPFHIPHPRWKDIVYVDVNMCAHRALTDKNAGQNVNGVPVFSLPM
;
A
#
# COMPACT_ATOMS: atom_id res chain seq x y z
N MET A 1 16.84 -2.72 -6.47
CA MET A 1 16.99 -2.29 -5.10
C MET A 1 15.76 -2.74 -4.33
N PRO A 2 15.92 -3.22 -3.10
CA PRO A 2 14.78 -3.54 -2.25
C PRO A 2 13.88 -2.32 -2.05
N GLY A 3 12.57 -2.53 -1.98
CA GLY A 3 11.60 -1.44 -1.88
C GLY A 3 10.24 -1.87 -1.33
N LEU A 4 9.42 -0.87 -1.03
CA LEU A 4 8.03 -1.04 -0.62
C LEU A 4 7.10 -0.44 -1.65
N TYR A 5 5.95 -1.09 -1.85
CA TYR A 5 4.91 -0.62 -2.75
C TYR A 5 3.54 -0.79 -2.10
N ILE A 6 2.59 0.07 -2.44
CA ILE A 6 1.17 -0.17 -2.19
C ILE A 6 0.63 -0.94 -3.41
N ALA A 7 0.32 -2.21 -3.25
CA ALA A 7 -0.39 -3.01 -4.23
C ALA A 7 -1.90 -2.77 -4.11
N LEU A 8 -2.55 -2.50 -5.25
CA LEU A 8 -3.97 -2.17 -5.34
C LEU A 8 -4.71 -3.27 -6.07
N TYR A 9 -5.81 -3.73 -5.48
CA TYR A 9 -6.67 -4.78 -6.02
C TYR A 9 -8.10 -4.24 -6.14
N ARG A 10 -8.81 -4.60 -7.20
CA ARG A 10 -10.24 -4.28 -7.33
C ARG A 10 -10.99 -4.98 -6.21
N SER A 11 -11.84 -4.25 -5.51
CA SER A 11 -12.86 -4.89 -4.68
C SER A 11 -14.12 -5.14 -5.51
N SER A 12 -15.05 -5.93 -4.98
CA SER A 12 -16.39 -6.10 -5.56
C SER A 12 -17.16 -4.78 -5.71
N GLN A 13 -16.76 -3.74 -4.98
CA GLN A 13 -17.25 -2.37 -5.16
C GLN A 13 -16.31 -1.63 -6.11
N SER A 14 -16.79 -1.34 -7.32
CA SER A 14 -15.98 -0.91 -8.47
C SER A 14 -15.13 0.36 -8.28
N THR A 15 -15.40 1.15 -7.24
CA THR A 15 -14.71 2.42 -6.95
C THR A 15 -13.80 2.36 -5.72
N ILE A 16 -13.75 1.22 -5.01
CA ILE A 16 -12.92 1.06 -3.81
C ILE A 16 -11.90 -0.03 -4.08
N PHE A 17 -10.63 0.29 -3.83
CA PHE A 17 -9.53 -0.64 -4.00
C PHE A 17 -9.12 -1.23 -2.66
N HIS A 18 -8.87 -2.52 -2.64
CA HIS A 18 -8.21 -3.16 -1.52
C HIS A 18 -6.71 -2.85 -1.57
N TRP A 19 -6.14 -2.40 -0.45
CA TRP A 19 -4.73 -2.02 -0.36
C TRP A 19 -3.94 -3.08 0.40
N ALA A 20 -2.76 -3.41 -0.12
CA ALA A 20 -1.72 -4.14 0.60
C ALA A 20 -0.37 -3.44 0.45
N ILE A 21 0.47 -3.51 1.48
CA ILE A 21 1.88 -3.09 1.37
C ILE A 21 2.69 -4.33 0.99
N VAL A 22 3.40 -4.28 -0.13
CA VAL A 22 4.27 -5.37 -0.58
C VAL A 22 5.73 -5.01 -0.42
N ALA A 23 6.50 -5.97 0.08
CA ALA A 23 7.94 -5.88 0.26
C ALA A 23 8.66 -6.63 -0.88
N ALA A 24 9.44 -5.89 -1.68
CA ALA A 24 10.24 -6.45 -2.75
C ALA A 24 11.72 -6.47 -2.34
N HIS A 25 12.32 -7.66 -2.30
CA HIS A 25 13.75 -7.82 -1.99
C HIS A 25 14.66 -7.52 -3.19
N THR A 26 14.09 -7.43 -4.39
CA THR A 26 14.78 -7.13 -5.65
C THR A 26 13.94 -6.18 -6.50
N ASP A 27 14.47 -5.68 -7.62
CA ASP A 27 13.68 -4.90 -8.58
C ASP A 27 12.67 -5.75 -9.36
N ASP A 28 12.79 -7.08 -9.29
CA ASP A 28 11.91 -7.99 -10.03
C ASP A 28 10.59 -8.21 -9.28
N LEU A 29 9.56 -7.46 -9.67
CA LEU A 29 8.21 -7.57 -9.13
C LEU A 29 7.41 -8.77 -9.66
N SER A 30 7.98 -9.56 -10.59
CA SER A 30 7.36 -10.81 -11.04
C SER A 30 7.61 -11.99 -10.08
N GLN A 31 8.56 -11.84 -9.15
CA GLN A 31 8.85 -12.84 -8.14
C GLN A 31 7.82 -12.85 -7.02
N PRO A 32 7.72 -13.95 -6.24
CA PRO A 32 6.90 -13.97 -5.04
C PRO A 32 7.32 -12.88 -4.04
N LEU A 33 6.38 -12.00 -3.68
CA LEU A 33 6.56 -10.90 -2.75
C LEU A 33 5.79 -11.17 -1.45
N LYS A 34 6.26 -10.62 -0.33
CA LYS A 34 5.46 -10.62 0.90
C LYS A 34 4.50 -9.45 0.87
N ALA A 35 3.21 -9.74 1.07
CA ALA A 35 2.15 -8.75 1.20
C ALA A 35 1.68 -8.65 2.65
N TYR A 36 1.43 -7.42 3.09
CA TYR A 36 0.91 -7.08 4.40
C TYR A 36 -0.36 -6.26 4.24
N HIS A 37 -1.47 -6.74 4.77
CA HIS A 37 -2.76 -6.07 4.75
C HIS A 37 -3.65 -6.57 5.89
N ILE A 38 -4.84 -5.98 5.99
CA ILE A 38 -5.96 -6.54 6.76
C ILE A 38 -7.12 -6.80 5.82
N ARG A 39 -7.97 -7.78 6.13
CA ARG A 39 -9.19 -8.07 5.36
C ARG A 39 -10.32 -8.47 6.29
N MET A 40 -11.56 -8.38 5.81
CA MET A 40 -12.73 -8.98 6.46
C MET A 40 -13.21 -10.15 5.61
N ALA A 41 -13.15 -11.37 6.16
CA ALA A 41 -13.63 -12.59 5.51
C ALA A 41 -14.96 -13.07 6.15
N GLY A 42 -15.92 -12.15 6.30
CA GLY A 42 -17.22 -12.45 6.93
C GLY A 42 -17.23 -12.46 8.47
N GLY A 43 -16.19 -11.88 9.09
CA GLY A 43 -16.02 -11.79 10.54
C GLY A 43 -15.19 -10.54 10.94
N PRO A 44 -14.56 -10.53 12.14
CA PRO A 44 -13.69 -9.43 12.54
C PRO A 44 -12.54 -9.23 11.55
N TRP A 45 -11.86 -8.08 11.64
CA TRP A 45 -10.67 -7.85 10.83
C TRP A 45 -9.63 -8.92 11.13
N GLU A 46 -9.04 -9.49 10.09
CA GLU A 46 -7.96 -10.45 10.19
C GLU A 46 -6.72 -9.96 9.45
N ARG A 47 -5.56 -10.44 9.91
CA ARG A 47 -4.28 -10.15 9.26
C ARG A 47 -4.22 -10.92 7.95
N GLY A 48 -4.11 -10.18 6.85
CA GLY A 48 -3.69 -10.70 5.56
C GLY A 48 -2.17 -10.58 5.47
N GLN A 49 -1.44 -11.63 5.85
CA GLN A 49 -0.03 -11.74 5.51
C GLN A 49 0.13 -12.96 4.61
N SER A 50 0.60 -12.75 3.40
CA SER A 50 0.74 -13.81 2.40
C SER A 50 1.93 -13.57 1.50
N THR A 51 2.38 -14.63 0.85
CA THR A 51 3.26 -14.53 -0.31
C THR A 51 2.37 -14.40 -1.53
N VAL A 52 2.56 -13.34 -2.32
CA VAL A 52 1.78 -13.06 -3.53
C VAL A 52 2.69 -12.99 -4.75
N ASN A 53 2.20 -13.52 -5.88
CA ASN A 53 2.70 -13.14 -7.19
C ASN A 53 1.69 -12.16 -7.79
N LEU A 54 2.07 -10.89 -7.92
CA LEU A 54 1.14 -9.80 -8.27
C LEU A 54 0.34 -10.09 -9.54
N LEU A 55 0.97 -10.69 -10.55
CA LEU A 55 0.35 -10.95 -11.85
C LEU A 55 -0.39 -12.29 -11.93
N GLN A 56 -0.10 -13.24 -11.03
CA GLN A 56 -0.63 -14.61 -11.10
C GLN A 56 -1.64 -14.93 -9.99
N THR A 57 -1.57 -14.24 -8.86
CA THR A 57 -2.33 -14.60 -7.65
C THR A 57 -3.74 -13.98 -7.63
N SER A 58 -4.03 -12.97 -8.45
CA SER A 58 -5.35 -12.34 -8.47
C SER A 58 -5.66 -11.66 -9.81
N ASP A 59 -6.77 -12.04 -10.44
CA ASP A 59 -7.35 -11.33 -11.59
C ASP A 59 -7.83 -9.92 -11.22
N GLU A 60 -7.84 -9.59 -9.93
CA GLU A 60 -8.26 -8.29 -9.40
C GLU A 60 -7.08 -7.33 -9.23
N PHE A 61 -5.83 -7.77 -9.42
CA PHE A 61 -4.67 -6.88 -9.32
C PHE A 61 -4.74 -5.74 -10.35
N VAL A 62 -4.50 -4.50 -9.89
CA VAL A 62 -4.58 -3.29 -10.71
C VAL A 62 -3.20 -2.72 -11.00
N CYS A 63 -2.50 -2.28 -9.95
CA CYS A 63 -1.17 -1.68 -10.06
C CYS A 63 -0.46 -1.64 -8.71
N CYS A 64 0.82 -1.24 -8.76
CA CYS A 64 1.60 -0.85 -7.60
C CYS A 64 1.85 0.66 -7.58
N VAL A 65 1.83 1.26 -6.41
CA VAL A 65 2.34 2.61 -6.16
C VAL A 65 3.61 2.49 -5.34
N ALA A 66 4.74 2.89 -5.92
CA ALA A 66 6.03 2.89 -5.25
C ALA A 66 6.01 3.87 -4.07
N LEU A 67 6.40 3.36 -2.90
CA LEU A 67 6.72 4.21 -1.76
C LEU A 67 8.13 4.80 -1.97
N PRO A 68 8.49 5.87 -1.25
CA PRO A 68 9.83 6.44 -1.33
C PRO A 68 10.91 5.40 -1.01
N PRO A 69 12.16 5.62 -1.48
CA PRO A 69 13.27 4.74 -1.15
C PRO A 69 13.41 4.56 0.37
N LEU A 70 13.70 3.33 0.77
CA LEU A 70 13.94 2.98 2.17
C LEU A 70 15.19 3.68 2.70
N ILE A 71 15.12 4.16 3.94
CA ILE A 71 16.26 4.72 4.68
C ILE A 71 16.92 3.64 5.56
N ALA A 72 16.15 2.63 5.95
CA ALA A 72 16.59 1.50 6.76
C ALA A 72 16.58 0.19 5.94
N PRO A 73 17.26 -0.88 6.41
CA PRO A 73 17.13 -2.22 5.80
C PRO A 73 15.66 -2.66 5.65
N LEU A 74 15.31 -3.31 4.54
CA LEU A 74 13.96 -3.80 4.27
C LEU A 74 13.42 -4.69 5.41
N ALA A 75 14.29 -5.48 6.05
CA ALA A 75 13.91 -6.34 7.17
C ALA A 75 13.37 -5.55 8.39
N ASP A 76 13.83 -4.32 8.61
CA ASP A 76 13.30 -3.45 9.67
C ASP A 76 11.90 -2.97 9.32
N ALA A 77 11.68 -2.56 8.07
CA ALA A 77 10.36 -2.17 7.58
C ALA A 77 9.36 -3.34 7.64
N GLU A 78 9.76 -4.53 7.22
CA GLU A 78 8.94 -5.75 7.33
C GLU A 78 8.57 -6.07 8.77
N ARG A 79 9.47 -5.83 9.73
CA ARG A 79 9.18 -6.01 11.17
C ARG A 79 8.13 -5.01 11.65
N VAL A 80 8.24 -3.74 11.24
CA VAL A 80 7.24 -2.70 11.55
C VAL A 80 5.87 -3.08 10.97
N LEU A 81 5.83 -3.53 9.72
CA LEU A 81 4.60 -3.98 9.05
C LEU A 81 3.97 -5.20 9.75
N ALA A 82 4.78 -6.21 10.09
CA ALA A 82 4.33 -7.41 10.79
C ALA A 82 3.84 -7.13 12.23
N ALA A 83 4.33 -6.06 12.86
CA ALA A 83 3.92 -5.65 14.19
C ALA A 83 2.64 -4.82 14.22
N GLN A 84 2.14 -4.34 13.07
CA GLN A 84 0.96 -3.48 13.04
C GLN A 84 -0.27 -4.19 13.63
N PRO A 85 -1.02 -3.52 14.52
CA PRO A 85 -2.31 -4.01 15.00
C PRO A 85 -3.27 -4.24 13.84
N ILE A 86 -4.22 -5.14 14.00
CA ILE A 86 -5.25 -5.39 12.98
C ILE A 86 -6.38 -4.37 13.13
N GLU A 87 -6.84 -4.19 14.37
CA GLU A 87 -7.93 -3.28 14.72
C GLU A 87 -7.54 -1.79 14.60
N GLN A 88 -8.56 -0.94 14.52
CA GLN A 88 -8.39 0.52 14.47
C GLN A 88 -7.67 1.07 15.70
N GLY A 89 -8.06 0.62 16.90
CA GLY A 89 -7.58 1.19 18.16
C GLY A 89 -7.85 2.70 18.23
N ALA A 90 -6.85 3.48 18.63
CA ALA A 90 -6.93 4.94 18.71
C ALA A 90 -6.61 5.66 17.39
N THR A 91 -6.47 4.93 16.27
CA THR A 91 -6.10 5.52 14.99
C THR A 91 -7.25 6.39 14.46
N PRO A 92 -7.06 7.69 14.21
CA PRO A 92 -8.09 8.53 13.61
C PRO A 92 -8.43 8.05 12.21
N LEU A 93 -9.72 8.08 11.88
CA LEU A 93 -10.17 7.83 10.51
C LEU A 93 -9.83 9.03 9.62
N ILE A 94 -9.55 8.77 8.35
CA ILE A 94 -9.39 9.84 7.36
C ILE A 94 -10.77 10.45 7.04
N SER A 95 -10.78 11.67 6.50
CA SER A 95 -12.02 12.46 6.34
C SER A 95 -13.08 11.80 5.45
N TYR A 96 -12.65 10.89 4.57
CA TYR A 96 -13.53 10.17 3.63
C TYR A 96 -14.22 8.94 4.22
N TYR A 97 -13.77 8.42 5.37
CA TYR A 97 -14.26 7.16 5.93
C TYR A 97 -15.01 7.36 7.24
N LYS A 98 -16.06 6.56 7.43
CA LYS A 98 -16.82 6.45 8.69
C LYS A 98 -16.51 5.17 9.48
N GLN A 99 -15.70 4.28 8.91
CA GLN A 99 -15.36 2.98 9.47
C GLN A 99 -13.91 2.63 9.14
N TRP A 100 -13.31 1.74 9.92
CA TRP A 100 -11.97 1.20 9.67
C TRP A 100 -11.90 0.45 8.34
N SER A 101 -10.74 0.46 7.69
CA SER A 101 -10.55 -0.14 6.37
C SER A 101 -9.09 -0.51 6.10
N CYS A 102 -8.83 -1.32 5.06
CA CYS A 102 -7.49 -1.74 4.68
C CYS A 102 -6.58 -0.57 4.23
N GLU A 103 -7.15 0.43 3.58
CA GLU A 103 -6.47 1.66 3.14
C GLU A 103 -6.03 2.47 4.34
N GLN A 104 -6.89 2.61 5.36
CA GLN A 104 -6.55 3.32 6.59
C GLN A 104 -5.51 2.57 7.42
N TRP A 105 -5.57 1.24 7.42
CA TRP A 105 -4.52 0.41 8.00
C TRP A 105 -3.18 0.62 7.30
N ALA A 106 -3.16 0.65 5.97
CA ALA A 106 -1.94 0.91 5.20
C ALA A 106 -1.38 2.32 5.46
N LEU A 107 -2.23 3.34 5.51
CA LEU A 107 -1.83 4.72 5.85
C LEU A 107 -1.27 4.82 7.27
N ARG A 108 -1.84 4.09 8.24
CA ARG A 108 -1.26 3.96 9.58
C ARG A 108 0.12 3.29 9.53
N ALA A 109 0.24 2.18 8.80
CA ALA A 109 1.49 1.45 8.68
C ALA A 109 2.60 2.32 8.05
N ILE A 110 2.26 3.14 7.04
CA ILE A 110 3.16 4.14 6.46
C ILE A 110 3.58 5.19 7.50
N SER A 111 2.62 5.67 8.31
CA SER A 111 2.93 6.62 9.41
C SER A 111 3.97 6.04 10.37
N GLU A 112 3.81 4.77 10.75
CA GLU A 112 4.72 4.09 11.66
C GLU A 112 6.07 3.82 11.00
N LEU A 113 6.11 3.42 9.73
CA LEU A 113 7.35 3.26 8.97
C LEU A 113 8.18 4.55 8.94
N VAL A 114 7.53 5.70 8.83
CA VAL A 114 8.23 6.98 8.92
C VAL A 114 8.66 7.29 10.35
N ALA A 115 7.81 7.08 11.35
CA ALA A 115 8.16 7.29 12.76
C ALA A 115 9.36 6.44 13.21
N GLN A 116 9.48 5.23 12.66
CA GLN A 116 10.59 4.29 12.90
C GLN A 116 11.78 4.50 11.94
N ASN A 117 11.82 5.60 11.17
CA ASN A 117 12.89 5.94 10.21
C ASN A 117 13.15 4.88 9.12
N CYS A 118 12.14 4.06 8.78
CA CYS A 118 12.22 3.14 7.64
C CYS A 118 11.96 3.86 6.31
N LEU A 119 11.08 4.87 6.32
CA LEU A 119 10.76 5.72 5.17
C LEU A 119 11.04 7.20 5.49
N PRO A 120 11.38 8.03 4.49
CA PRO A 120 11.45 9.47 4.66
C PRO A 120 10.08 10.07 4.96
N ALA A 121 10.06 11.22 5.66
CA ALA A 121 8.83 11.97 5.90
C ALA A 121 8.26 12.65 4.64
N ALA A 122 9.13 13.05 3.72
CA ALA A 122 8.74 13.46 2.37
C ALA A 122 8.62 12.22 1.46
N PRO A 123 7.66 12.14 0.54
CA PRO A 123 6.72 13.17 0.10
C PRO A 123 5.38 13.09 0.85
N PHE A 124 5.25 12.31 1.92
CA PHE A 124 3.96 12.09 2.59
C PHE A 124 3.37 13.31 3.29
N HIS A 125 3.90 14.53 3.08
CA HIS A 125 3.44 15.78 3.66
C HIS A 125 3.11 15.68 5.16
N ILE A 126 3.81 14.85 5.94
CA ILE A 126 3.41 14.46 7.31
C ILE A 126 3.12 15.63 8.26
N PRO A 127 3.83 16.78 8.17
CA PRO A 127 3.48 17.95 8.98
C PRO A 127 2.08 18.51 8.70
N HIS A 128 1.49 18.21 7.53
CA HIS A 128 0.15 18.65 7.14
C HIS A 128 -0.93 17.78 7.83
N PRO A 129 -1.92 18.37 8.52
CA PRO A 129 -2.89 17.59 9.31
C PRO A 129 -3.74 16.61 8.48
N ARG A 130 -3.86 16.86 7.16
CA ARG A 130 -4.63 16.03 6.23
C ARG A 130 -3.77 15.20 5.27
N TRP A 131 -2.51 14.98 5.61
CA TRP A 131 -1.60 14.30 4.69
C TRP A 131 -2.07 12.90 4.26
N LYS A 132 -2.74 12.17 5.15
CA LYS A 132 -3.35 10.87 4.85
C LYS A 132 -4.47 10.96 3.82
N ASP A 133 -5.25 12.05 3.86
CA ASP A 133 -6.30 12.31 2.85
C ASP A 133 -5.66 12.53 1.47
N ILE A 134 -4.54 13.27 1.42
CA ILE A 134 -3.81 13.56 0.18
C ILE A 134 -3.24 12.27 -0.41
N VAL A 135 -2.48 11.51 0.39
CA VAL A 135 -1.92 10.21 -0.04
C VAL A 135 -3.04 9.25 -0.47
N TYR A 136 -4.17 9.23 0.24
CA TYR A 136 -5.33 8.44 -0.16
C TYR A 136 -5.81 8.81 -1.58
N VAL A 137 -6.02 10.09 -1.85
CA VAL A 137 -6.46 10.56 -3.17
C VAL A 137 -5.44 10.21 -4.25
N ASP A 138 -4.16 10.47 -4.01
CA ASP A 138 -3.09 10.23 -5.00
C ASP A 138 -2.95 8.76 -5.39
N VAL A 139 -3.00 7.86 -4.40
CA VAL A 139 -2.94 6.40 -4.65
C VAL A 139 -4.16 5.94 -5.44
N ASN A 140 -5.37 6.40 -5.09
CA ASN A 140 -6.58 6.05 -5.84
C ASN A 140 -6.55 6.61 -7.28
N MET A 141 -6.01 7.82 -7.48
CA MET A 141 -5.80 8.38 -8.81
C MET A 141 -4.86 7.51 -9.64
N CYS A 142 -3.80 6.95 -9.05
CA CYS A 142 -2.92 6.00 -9.75
C CYS A 142 -3.67 4.74 -10.18
N ALA A 143 -4.52 4.17 -9.32
CA ALA A 143 -5.35 3.01 -9.65
C ALA A 143 -6.32 3.29 -10.80
N HIS A 144 -7.03 4.42 -10.75
CA HIS A 144 -7.95 4.80 -11.81
C HIS A 144 -7.24 5.01 -13.14
N ARG A 145 -6.06 5.66 -13.12
CA ARG A 145 -5.23 5.81 -14.32
C ARG A 145 -4.82 4.46 -14.91
N ALA A 146 -4.37 3.52 -14.08
CA ALA A 146 -4.02 2.17 -14.52
C ALA A 146 -5.19 1.42 -15.18
N LEU A 147 -6.42 1.64 -14.69
CA LEU A 147 -7.63 1.03 -15.28
C LEU A 147 -8.02 1.68 -16.63
N THR A 148 -7.81 2.98 -16.78
CA THR A 148 -8.21 3.72 -17.99
C THR A 148 -7.16 3.72 -19.10
N ASP A 149 -5.88 3.61 -18.74
CA ASP A 149 -4.75 3.66 -19.66
C ASP A 149 -3.74 2.56 -19.31
N LYS A 150 -3.67 1.53 -20.17
CA LYS A 150 -2.77 0.39 -20.01
C LYS A 150 -1.29 0.75 -20.10
N ASN A 151 -0.96 1.93 -20.65
CA ASN A 151 0.40 2.42 -20.78
C ASN A 151 0.76 3.43 -19.68
N ALA A 152 -0.15 3.73 -18.75
CA ALA A 152 0.13 4.64 -17.65
C ALA A 152 1.07 3.99 -16.62
N GLY A 153 1.99 4.80 -16.09
CA GLY A 153 3.01 4.36 -15.15
C GLY A 153 4.24 3.75 -15.84
N GLN A 154 5.14 3.20 -15.04
CA GLN A 154 6.30 2.45 -15.50
C GLN A 154 5.97 0.96 -15.48
N ASN A 155 6.27 0.24 -16.55
CA ASN A 155 6.18 -1.22 -16.55
C ASN A 155 7.46 -1.83 -15.96
N VAL A 156 7.33 -2.55 -14.84
CA VAL A 156 8.42 -3.26 -14.16
C VAL A 156 8.09 -4.74 -14.14
N ASN A 157 8.76 -5.53 -14.97
CA ASN A 157 8.54 -6.99 -15.09
C ASN A 157 7.06 -7.36 -15.36
N GLY A 158 6.35 -6.55 -16.14
CA GLY A 158 4.92 -6.73 -16.43
C GLY A 158 3.98 -6.04 -15.44
N VAL A 159 4.49 -5.54 -14.31
CA VAL A 159 3.71 -4.85 -13.28
C VAL A 159 3.64 -3.35 -13.58
N PRO A 160 2.46 -2.73 -13.67
CA PRO A 160 2.33 -1.28 -13.77
C PRO A 160 2.63 -0.63 -12.42
N VAL A 161 3.67 0.21 -12.38
CA VAL A 161 4.17 0.89 -11.19
C VAL A 161 4.03 2.41 -11.35
N PHE A 162 3.41 3.06 -10.37
CA PHE A 162 3.26 4.51 -10.31
C PHE A 162 4.11 5.08 -9.19
N SER A 163 4.51 6.35 -9.31
CA SER A 163 5.08 7.12 -8.20
C SER A 163 4.03 8.09 -7.68
N LEU A 164 4.04 8.34 -6.37
CA LEU A 164 3.24 9.42 -5.81
C LEU A 164 3.68 10.75 -6.43
N PRO A 165 2.74 11.64 -6.80
CA PRO A 165 3.10 12.99 -7.23
C PRO A 165 3.83 13.70 -6.07
N MET A 166 5.02 14.23 -6.37
CA MET A 166 5.84 14.98 -5.41
C MET A 166 5.35 16.42 -5.27
#